data_AF-A0A7C7YVR4-F1
#
_entry.id   AF-A0A7C7YVR4-F1
#
_cell.length_a   1.000
_cell.length_b   1.000
_cell.length_c   1.000
_cell.angle_alpha   90.00
_cell.angle_beta   90.00
_cell.angle_gamma   90.00
#
_symmetry.space_group_name_H-M   'P 1'
#
loop_
_entity.id
_entity.type
_entity.pdbx_description
1 polymer ?
#
loop_
_entity_poly.entity_id
_entity_poly.type
_entity_poly.pdbx_seq_one_letter_code
_entity_poly.pdbx_strand_id
1 'polypeptide(L)'
;MRFSRSHLSRLAALLLLTPTATAAVQGSVQVFIGDLAQAGSIAAFDEATGLALGTPAELQSLTLLPLDFNGRRGTDSLRSDRPQMYQCSPTSSHIQLPHGRGRLYRFKRAEANGSSTFGYLVITPSGTIQRLVERPGSGPAGTTDPYTDRVAISPEPRSMLLCTTPAAGGDLLEVYFRTGAVVNRTPHILPLMFHEQSLRMGGDWLTATCTRGVLRSGRGALDRASRVPGIPAGPYFTGELMMSPSGTFAMTTVGSPPGALDVYAYDSTGVANKVNATPAAILGAGFQPEANHGPFFAISDDGVWCAWTTNMLNKRELFMRQNTSAVAPPETQVTSDSNFIDTLEEIGVLGIFEPGKLIAVVGEAGPTFEDSIEGVDFFEVQVGHAGSAVIRNLTQTSGQSMGPITSQPQITPSLMAWVPDAGAFLVYNEQGGNDGSLIAVYPGVMGAQIIATDLRGVYFYEQVGDQLVISLRTALGGNPGHQLLIINSDLTGPTKILLATDGEQMLQPYAVGARWIVFVESPDQGIQSISRVNITNGAYETFGIGADSFGLVMGLTPSGQLAFGLERSGFTTMAIWPMGTPLATILQMPPSKATLIPGK
;
A
#
# COMPACT_ATOMS: atom_id res chain seq x y z
N MET A 1 -16.73 -23.44 -58.51
CA MET A 1 -17.34 -22.90 -57.28
C MET A 1 -16.47 -21.79 -56.73
N ARG A 2 -16.97 -20.55 -56.73
CA ARG A 2 -16.32 -19.39 -56.13
C ARG A 2 -16.70 -19.36 -54.65
N PHE A 3 -15.72 -19.34 -53.75
CA PHE A 3 -15.93 -18.88 -52.38
C PHE A 3 -15.19 -17.57 -52.14
N SER A 4 -15.95 -16.67 -51.53
CA SER A 4 -15.74 -15.24 -51.40
C SER A 4 -14.62 -14.88 -50.42
N ARG A 5 -13.91 -13.81 -50.74
CA ARG A 5 -12.98 -13.09 -49.86
C ARG A 5 -13.77 -12.28 -48.84
N SER A 6 -13.52 -12.47 -47.54
CA SER A 6 -13.61 -11.38 -46.54
C SER A 6 -13.14 -11.86 -45.15
N HIS A 7 -11.88 -11.62 -44.82
CA HIS A 7 -11.45 -11.39 -43.43
C HIS A 7 -10.34 -10.35 -43.44
N LEU A 8 -10.76 -9.08 -43.54
CA LEU A 8 -9.98 -7.92 -43.11
C LEU A 8 -9.77 -8.05 -41.60
N SER A 9 -8.64 -8.62 -41.21
CA SER A 9 -8.20 -8.65 -39.82
C SER A 9 -7.59 -7.29 -39.51
N ARG A 10 -8.32 -6.51 -38.69
CA ARG A 10 -7.98 -5.19 -38.20
C ARG A 10 -6.63 -5.25 -37.46
N LEU A 11 -5.57 -4.68 -38.03
CA LEU A 11 -4.46 -4.14 -37.25
C LEU A 11 -5.02 -2.94 -36.47
N ALA A 12 -5.32 -3.12 -35.19
CA ALA A 12 -5.38 -1.99 -34.28
C ALA A 12 -3.94 -1.51 -34.08
N ALA A 13 -3.53 -0.52 -34.87
CA ALA A 13 -2.26 0.15 -34.67
C ALA A 13 -2.25 0.74 -33.25
N LEU A 14 -1.32 0.29 -32.42
CA LEU A 14 -1.04 0.85 -31.12
C LEU A 14 -0.51 2.27 -31.33
N LEU A 15 -1.39 3.28 -31.31
CA LEU A 15 -0.99 4.68 -31.31
C LEU A 15 -0.47 5.02 -29.91
N LEU A 16 0.81 4.71 -29.66
CA LEU A 16 1.54 5.23 -28.51
C LEU A 16 1.85 6.70 -28.82
N LEU A 17 1.09 7.62 -28.23
CA LEU A 17 1.48 9.03 -28.20
C LEU A 17 2.77 9.13 -27.39
N THR A 18 3.84 9.69 -27.98
CA THR A 18 5.08 9.95 -27.27
C THR A 18 4.82 10.97 -26.15
N PRO A 19 5.16 10.66 -24.90
CA PRO A 19 4.90 11.56 -23.78
C PRO A 19 5.76 12.82 -23.92
N THR A 20 5.10 13.97 -23.88
CA THR A 20 5.77 15.27 -23.68
C THR A 20 5.92 15.50 -22.18
N ALA A 21 7.16 15.66 -21.71
CA ALA A 21 7.40 16.23 -20.39
C ALA A 21 7.16 17.74 -20.52
N THR A 22 6.20 18.29 -19.78
CA THR A 22 6.15 19.73 -19.56
C THR A 22 7.26 20.07 -18.58
N ALA A 23 8.23 20.87 -19.02
CA ALA A 23 9.31 21.32 -18.16
C ALA A 23 8.70 22.14 -17.00
N ALA A 24 8.67 21.56 -15.80
CA ALA A 24 8.30 22.33 -14.63
C ALA A 24 9.43 23.30 -14.29
N VAL A 25 9.04 24.52 -13.98
CA VAL A 25 9.88 25.45 -13.24
C VAL A 25 10.14 24.82 -11.86
N GLN A 26 11.40 24.68 -11.47
CA GLN A 26 11.74 24.26 -10.10
C GLN A 26 11.01 25.15 -9.10
N GLY A 27 10.41 24.56 -8.07
CA GLY A 27 9.60 25.31 -7.09
C GLY A 27 8.20 25.64 -7.59
N SER A 28 7.52 24.67 -8.20
CA SER A 28 6.11 24.81 -8.56
C SER A 28 5.20 23.90 -7.73
N VAL A 29 4.01 24.39 -7.44
CA VAL A 29 2.95 23.70 -6.72
C VAL A 29 1.86 23.31 -7.73
N GLN A 30 1.43 22.05 -7.70
CA GLN A 30 0.41 21.53 -8.62
C GLN A 30 -0.95 21.50 -7.92
N VAL A 31 -1.97 22.03 -8.59
CA VAL A 31 -3.32 22.16 -8.06
C VAL A 31 -4.32 21.63 -9.07
N PHE A 32 -5.20 20.74 -8.63
CA PHE A 32 -6.41 20.37 -9.35
C PHE A 32 -7.44 21.48 -9.19
N ILE A 33 -7.80 22.16 -10.28
CA ILE A 33 -8.86 23.16 -10.34
C ILE A 33 -10.13 22.47 -10.82
N GLY A 34 -11.07 22.26 -9.91
CA GLY A 34 -12.32 21.52 -10.11
C GLY A 34 -12.71 20.71 -8.88
N ASP A 35 -13.88 20.08 -8.94
CA ASP A 35 -14.28 19.07 -7.96
C ASP A 35 -13.58 17.74 -8.27
N LEU A 36 -12.95 17.10 -7.28
CA LEU A 36 -12.23 15.82 -7.46
C LEU A 36 -13.11 14.70 -8.05
N ALA A 37 -14.44 14.76 -7.84
CA ALA A 37 -15.37 13.80 -8.40
C ALA A 37 -15.78 14.12 -9.86
N GLN A 38 -15.34 15.25 -10.41
CA GLN A 38 -15.74 15.75 -11.74
C GLN A 38 -14.53 16.06 -12.62
N ALA A 39 -14.79 16.53 -13.84
CA ALA A 39 -13.75 17.01 -14.73
C ALA A 39 -13.20 18.37 -14.23
N GLY A 40 -11.88 18.46 -14.12
CA GLY A 40 -11.14 19.66 -13.73
C GLY A 40 -9.83 19.77 -14.50
N SER A 41 -8.94 20.66 -14.07
CA SER A 41 -7.64 20.86 -14.72
C SER A 41 -6.50 20.89 -13.72
N ILE A 42 -5.33 20.36 -14.09
CA ILE A 42 -4.12 20.49 -13.25
C ILE A 42 -3.32 21.71 -13.69
N ALA A 43 -3.20 22.68 -12.80
CA ALA A 43 -2.48 23.92 -13.01
C ALA A 43 -1.23 23.99 -12.12
N ALA A 44 -0.17 24.61 -12.65
CA ALA A 44 1.06 24.86 -11.92
C ALA A 44 1.09 26.30 -11.41
N PHE A 45 1.56 26.50 -10.18
CA PHE A 45 1.76 27.80 -9.56
C PHE A 45 3.19 27.93 -9.08
N ASP A 46 3.75 29.13 -9.20
CA ASP A 46 5.05 29.46 -8.65
C ASP A 46 4.98 29.50 -7.12
N GLU A 47 5.86 28.74 -6.46
CA GLU A 47 5.84 28.59 -5.01
C GLU A 47 6.13 29.91 -4.27
N ALA A 48 7.05 30.72 -4.80
CA ALA A 48 7.51 31.93 -4.12
C ALA A 48 6.51 33.09 -4.23
N THR A 49 5.89 33.25 -5.40
CA THR A 49 5.04 34.39 -5.73
C THR A 49 3.55 34.07 -5.73
N GLY A 50 3.17 32.79 -5.79
CA GLY A 50 1.78 32.35 -5.94
C GLY A 50 1.19 32.60 -7.33
N LEU A 51 1.99 33.05 -8.30
CA LEU A 51 1.52 33.32 -9.66
C LEU A 51 1.26 32.04 -10.44
N ALA A 52 0.20 32.02 -11.24
CA ALA A 52 -0.07 30.91 -12.15
C ALA A 52 1.00 30.80 -13.23
N LEU A 53 1.62 29.63 -13.35
CA LEU A 53 2.57 29.30 -14.42
C LEU A 53 1.84 28.77 -15.67
N GLY A 54 0.59 28.37 -15.52
CA GLY A 54 -0.29 27.94 -16.60
C GLY A 54 -0.91 26.56 -16.37
N THR A 55 -1.75 26.16 -17.32
CA THR A 55 -2.46 24.88 -17.34
C THR A 55 -2.24 24.24 -18.71
N PRO A 56 -1.30 23.30 -18.85
CA PRO A 56 -1.05 22.60 -20.11
C PRO A 56 -2.36 22.02 -20.66
N ALA A 57 -2.58 22.12 -21.97
CA ALA A 57 -3.84 21.70 -22.61
C ALA A 57 -4.14 20.21 -22.37
N GLU A 58 -3.10 19.39 -22.30
CA GLU A 58 -3.18 17.96 -22.00
C GLU A 58 -3.62 17.64 -20.56
N LEU A 59 -3.53 18.61 -19.64
CA LEU A 59 -3.92 18.48 -18.24
C LEU A 59 -5.28 19.13 -17.94
N GLN A 60 -6.05 19.45 -18.97
CA GLN A 60 -7.40 19.99 -18.85
C GLN A 60 -8.46 18.90 -18.97
N SER A 61 -9.64 19.15 -18.38
CA SER A 61 -10.82 18.28 -18.43
C SER A 61 -10.55 16.84 -17.96
N LEU A 62 -9.73 16.69 -16.92
CA LEU A 62 -9.38 15.42 -16.28
C LEU A 62 -10.32 15.13 -15.11
N THR A 63 -10.77 13.89 -14.99
CA THR A 63 -11.37 13.34 -13.77
C THR A 63 -10.36 12.38 -13.14
N LEU A 64 -9.97 12.61 -11.90
CA LEU A 64 -9.08 11.71 -11.16
C LEU A 64 -9.86 10.46 -10.74
N LEU A 65 -9.22 9.29 -10.86
CA LEU A 65 -9.84 8.00 -10.59
C LEU A 65 -9.24 7.35 -9.34
N PRO A 66 -9.93 6.36 -8.73
CA PRO A 66 -9.31 5.50 -7.74
C PRO A 66 -8.15 4.72 -8.34
N LEU A 67 -7.11 4.57 -7.52
CA LEU A 67 -5.88 3.86 -7.82
C LEU A 67 -5.43 3.09 -6.58
N ASP A 68 -5.20 1.79 -6.76
CA ASP A 68 -4.59 0.93 -5.75
C ASP A 68 -3.44 0.12 -6.38
N PHE A 69 -2.65 -0.55 -5.56
CA PHE A 69 -1.57 -1.41 -5.99
C PHE A 69 -1.67 -2.81 -5.40
N ASN A 70 -1.12 -3.77 -6.12
CA ASN A 70 -1.07 -5.15 -5.66
C ASN A 70 -0.06 -5.28 -4.53
N GLY A 71 -0.41 -6.02 -3.47
CA GLY A 71 0.49 -6.30 -2.34
C GLY A 71 0.48 -5.31 -1.21
N ARG A 72 -0.50 -4.42 -1.18
CA ARG A 72 -0.66 -3.48 -0.09
C ARG A 72 -0.89 -4.22 1.22
N ARG A 73 -0.05 -3.94 2.22
CA ARG A 73 -0.16 -4.46 3.59
C ARG A 73 -0.34 -3.29 4.54
N GLY A 74 -1.23 -3.42 5.52
CA GLY A 74 -1.38 -2.40 6.56
C GLY A 74 -0.08 -2.18 7.35
N THR A 75 0.69 -3.26 7.54
CA THR A 75 1.95 -3.25 8.31
C THR A 75 3.08 -2.48 7.62
N ASP A 76 2.99 -2.20 6.31
CA ASP A 76 4.03 -1.50 5.56
C ASP A 76 3.88 0.03 5.59
N SER A 77 2.95 0.55 6.41
CA SER A 77 2.66 1.99 6.53
C SER A 77 3.85 2.87 6.95
N LEU A 78 4.88 2.30 7.58
CA LEU A 78 6.12 3.02 7.94
C LEU A 78 7.29 2.70 7.00
N ARG A 79 7.09 1.85 5.99
CA ARG A 79 8.14 1.41 5.08
C ARG A 79 8.31 2.38 3.93
N SER A 80 9.27 3.30 4.05
CA SER A 80 9.58 4.22 2.95
C SER A 80 10.05 3.50 1.68
N ASP A 81 10.58 2.28 1.75
CA ASP A 81 10.98 1.46 0.60
C ASP A 81 9.81 0.77 -0.13
N ARG A 82 8.56 0.99 0.33
CA ARG A 82 7.35 0.41 -0.25
C ARG A 82 6.42 1.50 -0.80
N PRO A 83 5.60 1.18 -1.83
CA PRO A 83 4.53 2.07 -2.24
C PRO A 83 3.47 2.20 -1.13
N GLN A 84 2.86 3.38 -1.04
CA GLN A 84 1.79 3.66 -0.07
C GLN A 84 0.59 4.29 -0.78
N MET A 85 -0.63 3.88 -0.41
CA MET A 85 -1.85 4.39 -1.02
C MET A 85 -2.49 5.43 -0.10
N TYR A 86 -2.85 6.57 -0.67
CA TYR A 86 -3.53 7.64 0.03
C TYR A 86 -4.83 7.99 -0.69
N GLN A 87 -5.91 8.03 0.07
CA GLN A 87 -7.22 8.42 -0.43
C GLN A 87 -7.33 9.96 -0.42
N CYS A 88 -7.69 10.55 -1.57
CA CYS A 88 -7.94 11.99 -1.68
C CYS A 88 -9.42 12.33 -1.49
N SER A 89 -10.30 11.45 -1.97
CA SER A 89 -11.75 11.55 -1.84
C SER A 89 -12.38 10.15 -1.91
N PRO A 90 -13.69 9.98 -1.68
CA PRO A 90 -14.37 8.70 -1.90
C PRO A 90 -14.21 8.13 -3.31
N THR A 91 -13.87 8.96 -4.30
CA THR A 91 -13.77 8.59 -5.72
C THR A 91 -12.37 8.77 -6.31
N SER A 92 -11.36 9.11 -5.50
CA SER A 92 -10.00 9.30 -6.00
C SER A 92 -8.94 8.97 -4.95
N SER A 93 -7.83 8.40 -5.41
CA SER A 93 -6.67 8.08 -4.58
C SER A 93 -5.40 8.20 -5.42
N HIS A 94 -4.25 8.15 -4.75
CA HIS A 94 -2.95 8.14 -5.40
C HIS A 94 -2.00 7.20 -4.68
N ILE A 95 -0.92 6.84 -5.36
CA ILE A 95 0.14 6.03 -4.79
C ILE A 95 1.37 6.91 -4.60
N GLN A 96 1.85 7.03 -3.36
CA GLN A 96 3.19 7.51 -3.10
C GLN A 96 4.19 6.43 -3.52
N LEU A 97 5.11 6.79 -4.40
CA LEU A 97 6.16 5.90 -4.87
C LEU A 97 7.20 5.69 -3.78
N PRO A 98 7.85 4.50 -3.71
CA PRO A 98 8.92 4.24 -2.77
C PRO A 98 9.97 5.36 -2.69
N HIS A 99 10.55 5.51 -1.52
CA HIS A 99 11.52 6.53 -1.12
C HIS A 99 11.04 7.97 -1.40
N GLY A 100 9.72 8.19 -1.40
CA GLY A 100 9.13 9.50 -1.68
C GLY A 100 9.49 10.02 -3.08
N ARG A 101 9.61 9.15 -4.09
CA ARG A 101 10.05 9.51 -5.45
C ARG A 101 8.97 10.15 -6.33
N GLY A 102 7.87 10.56 -5.74
CA GLY A 102 6.74 11.19 -6.40
C GLY A 102 5.44 10.49 -6.07
N ARG A 103 4.35 10.97 -6.68
CA ARG A 103 3.01 10.45 -6.49
C ARG A 103 2.38 10.10 -7.85
N LEU A 104 1.85 8.89 -7.97
CA LEU A 104 1.21 8.35 -9.17
C LEU A 104 -0.31 8.57 -9.09
N TYR A 105 -0.87 9.11 -10.16
CA TYR A 105 -2.29 9.38 -10.31
C TYR A 105 -2.85 8.67 -11.55
N ARG A 106 -4.11 8.24 -11.47
CA ARG A 106 -4.91 7.70 -12.57
C ARG A 106 -5.97 8.72 -12.96
N PHE A 107 -6.23 8.89 -14.25
CA PHE A 107 -7.20 9.86 -14.74
C PHE A 107 -8.01 9.36 -15.93
N LYS A 108 -9.16 10.01 -16.15
CA LYS A 108 -10.02 9.92 -17.33
C LYS A 108 -10.20 11.31 -17.93
N ARG A 109 -10.23 11.41 -19.26
CA ARG A 109 -10.56 12.63 -20.00
C ARG A 109 -11.67 12.32 -21.00
N ALA A 110 -12.73 13.13 -21.00
CA ALA A 110 -13.78 13.02 -22.01
C ALA A 110 -13.30 13.64 -23.33
N GLU A 111 -13.54 12.94 -24.43
CA GLU A 111 -13.16 13.39 -25.78
C GLU A 111 -14.38 13.99 -26.49
N ALA A 112 -14.16 14.91 -27.43
CA ALA A 112 -15.24 15.64 -28.13
C ALA A 112 -16.19 14.72 -28.93
N ASN A 113 -15.75 13.51 -29.28
CA ASN A 113 -16.54 12.50 -29.97
C ASN A 113 -17.41 11.63 -29.04
N GLY A 114 -17.45 11.95 -27.73
CA GLY A 114 -18.19 11.20 -26.72
C GLY A 114 -17.45 9.99 -26.14
N SER A 115 -16.26 9.65 -26.65
CA SER A 115 -15.39 8.63 -26.06
C SER A 115 -14.61 9.19 -24.86
N SER A 116 -13.78 8.36 -24.23
CA SER A 116 -12.90 8.80 -23.15
C SER A 116 -11.48 8.28 -23.36
N THR A 117 -10.50 9.05 -22.93
CA THR A 117 -9.10 8.63 -22.80
C THR A 117 -8.79 8.36 -21.34
N PHE A 118 -8.11 7.27 -21.05
CA PHE A 118 -7.68 6.89 -19.71
C PHE A 118 -6.16 6.88 -19.63
N GLY A 119 -5.59 7.30 -18.51
CA GLY A 119 -4.15 7.35 -18.39
C GLY A 119 -3.63 7.49 -16.97
N TYR A 120 -2.31 7.56 -16.91
CA TYR A 120 -1.56 7.72 -15.68
C TYR A 120 -0.56 8.87 -15.81
N LEU A 121 -0.36 9.59 -14.72
CA LEU A 121 0.66 10.63 -14.60
C LEU A 121 1.39 10.49 -13.27
N VAL A 122 2.64 10.90 -13.22
CA VAL A 122 3.40 11.05 -11.98
C VAL A 122 3.70 12.52 -11.74
N ILE A 123 3.58 12.94 -10.49
CA ILE A 123 4.08 14.22 -10.01
C ILE A 123 5.33 13.94 -9.19
N THR A 124 6.48 14.43 -9.65
CA THR A 124 7.76 14.24 -8.96
C THR A 124 7.84 15.11 -7.71
N PRO A 125 8.78 14.85 -6.78
CA PRO A 125 8.98 15.71 -5.61
C PRO A 125 9.36 17.15 -5.93
N SER A 126 9.83 17.42 -7.16
CA SER A 126 10.10 18.77 -7.65
C SER A 126 8.85 19.50 -8.17
N GLY A 127 7.68 18.86 -8.13
CA GLY A 127 6.44 19.38 -8.71
C GLY A 127 6.32 19.16 -10.22
N THR A 128 7.22 18.38 -10.83
CA THR A 128 7.17 18.12 -12.28
C THR A 128 6.10 17.08 -12.61
N ILE A 129 5.20 17.42 -13.52
CA ILE A 129 4.18 16.49 -14.00
C ILE A 129 4.73 15.76 -15.22
N GLN A 130 4.66 14.44 -15.18
CA GLN A 130 5.01 13.58 -16.30
C GLN A 130 3.87 12.63 -16.61
N ARG A 131 3.33 12.72 -17.82
CA ARG A 131 2.37 11.75 -18.35
C ARG A 131 3.11 10.46 -18.69
N LEU A 132 2.53 9.33 -18.29
CA LEU A 132 3.18 8.04 -18.41
C LEU A 132 2.62 7.24 -19.58
N VAL A 133 1.31 7.03 -19.59
CA VAL A 133 0.62 6.26 -20.63
C VAL A 133 -0.83 6.73 -20.72
N GLU A 134 -1.35 6.79 -21.95
CA GLU A 134 -2.73 7.10 -22.26
C GLU A 134 -3.25 6.06 -23.26
N ARG A 135 -4.52 5.67 -23.12
CA ARG A 135 -5.19 4.78 -24.07
C ARG A 135 -6.66 5.17 -24.21
N PRO A 136 -7.21 5.16 -25.43
CA PRO A 136 -8.64 5.32 -25.62
C PRO A 136 -9.41 4.24 -24.85
N GLY A 137 -10.58 4.62 -24.34
CA GLY A 137 -11.50 3.70 -23.70
C GLY A 137 -11.94 2.60 -24.66
N SER A 138 -12.29 1.48 -24.07
CA SER A 138 -12.76 0.29 -24.76
C SER A 138 -14.30 0.29 -24.91
N GLY A 139 -14.82 -0.75 -25.58
CA GLY A 139 -16.25 -0.95 -25.81
C GLY A 139 -16.83 -0.11 -26.96
N PRO A 140 -18.12 -0.29 -27.31
CA PRO A 140 -18.73 0.37 -28.46
C PRO A 140 -18.73 1.89 -28.41
N ALA A 141 -18.85 2.47 -27.20
CA ALA A 141 -18.82 3.91 -26.97
C ALA A 141 -17.41 4.45 -26.69
N GLY A 142 -16.40 3.58 -26.51
CA GLY A 142 -15.05 3.99 -26.14
C GLY A 142 -14.96 4.67 -24.77
N THR A 143 -15.87 4.35 -23.84
CA THR A 143 -15.98 4.98 -22.51
C THR A 143 -15.60 4.06 -21.36
N THR A 144 -15.37 2.77 -21.63
CA THR A 144 -14.99 1.78 -20.63
C THR A 144 -13.50 1.82 -20.38
N ASP A 145 -13.09 1.78 -19.11
CA ASP A 145 -11.68 1.80 -18.75
C ASP A 145 -10.90 0.65 -19.44
N PRO A 146 -9.80 0.93 -20.14
CA PRO A 146 -9.02 -0.08 -20.82
C PRO A 146 -8.05 -0.83 -19.89
N TYR A 147 -7.92 -0.43 -18.63
CA TYR A 147 -6.98 -1.00 -17.66
C TYR A 147 -7.66 -1.80 -16.55
N THR A 148 -6.89 -2.66 -15.88
CA THR A 148 -7.27 -3.24 -14.58
C THR A 148 -7.10 -2.20 -13.48
N ASP A 149 -7.81 -2.37 -12.36
CA ASP A 149 -7.86 -1.36 -11.29
C ASP A 149 -6.60 -1.24 -10.43
N ARG A 150 -5.70 -2.23 -10.52
CA ARG A 150 -4.47 -2.26 -9.75
C ARG A 150 -3.23 -2.31 -10.63
N VAL A 151 -2.17 -1.71 -10.10
CA VAL A 151 -0.83 -1.73 -10.67
C VAL A 151 0.14 -2.45 -9.73
N ALA A 152 1.28 -2.92 -10.23
CA ALA A 152 2.42 -3.24 -9.38
C ALA A 152 3.51 -2.18 -9.56
N ILE A 153 4.17 -1.80 -8.46
CA ILE A 153 5.22 -0.79 -8.44
C ILE A 153 6.55 -1.49 -8.15
N SER A 154 7.60 -1.16 -8.92
CA SER A 154 8.93 -1.71 -8.66
C SER A 154 9.51 -1.16 -7.34
N PRO A 155 10.27 -1.96 -6.55
CA PRO A 155 10.89 -1.51 -5.30
C PRO A 155 11.79 -0.28 -5.46
N GLU A 156 12.64 -0.27 -6.49
CA GLU A 156 13.39 0.93 -6.91
C GLU A 156 12.54 1.68 -7.94
N PRO A 157 11.75 2.69 -7.58
CA PRO A 157 10.58 3.19 -8.32
C PRO A 157 10.94 3.73 -9.71
N ARG A 158 11.15 2.80 -10.64
CA ARG A 158 11.65 2.99 -11.99
C ARG A 158 10.54 2.75 -12.99
N SER A 159 9.62 1.84 -12.69
CA SER A 159 8.45 1.57 -13.50
C SER A 159 7.29 1.02 -12.68
N MET A 160 6.13 1.04 -13.31
CA MET A 160 4.96 0.27 -12.90
C MET A 160 4.66 -0.82 -13.92
N LEU A 161 3.96 -1.86 -13.47
CA LEU A 161 3.35 -2.89 -14.30
C LEU A 161 1.84 -2.73 -14.22
N LEU A 162 1.19 -2.72 -15.38
CA LEU A 162 -0.25 -2.62 -15.51
C LEU A 162 -0.76 -3.54 -16.61
N CYS A 163 -2.03 -3.92 -16.51
CA CYS A 163 -2.67 -4.77 -17.50
C CYS A 163 -3.78 -4.03 -18.22
N THR A 164 -4.02 -4.40 -19.48
CA THR A 164 -5.22 -3.96 -20.20
C THR A 164 -6.29 -5.03 -20.16
N THR A 165 -7.55 -4.62 -20.22
CA THR A 165 -8.68 -5.55 -20.32
C THR A 165 -8.63 -6.29 -21.67
N PRO A 166 -9.25 -7.48 -21.80
CA PRO A 166 -9.30 -8.19 -23.07
C PRO A 166 -9.87 -7.35 -24.22
N ALA A 167 -10.87 -6.50 -23.94
CA ALA A 167 -11.46 -5.58 -24.91
C ALA A 167 -10.48 -4.49 -25.38
N ALA A 168 -9.50 -4.16 -24.54
CA ALA A 168 -8.39 -3.27 -24.83
C ALA A 168 -7.10 -4.03 -25.21
N GLY A 169 -7.19 -5.29 -25.63
CA GLY A 169 -6.04 -6.06 -26.12
C GLY A 169 -5.44 -7.07 -25.13
N GLY A 170 -5.77 -7.01 -23.84
CA GLY A 170 -5.33 -8.01 -22.86
C GLY A 170 -3.82 -8.10 -22.70
N ASP A 171 -3.14 -6.94 -22.69
CA ASP A 171 -1.68 -6.82 -22.69
C ASP A 171 -1.12 -6.60 -21.28
N LEU A 172 0.08 -7.13 -21.03
CA LEU A 172 0.91 -6.80 -19.86
C LEU A 172 1.91 -5.70 -20.24
N LEU A 173 1.80 -4.52 -19.62
CA LEU A 173 2.58 -3.34 -19.96
C LEU A 173 3.47 -2.92 -18.80
N GLU A 174 4.78 -2.78 -19.04
CA GLU A 174 5.68 -2.09 -18.13
C GLU A 174 5.89 -0.65 -18.58
N VAL A 175 5.65 0.31 -17.67
CA VAL A 175 5.72 1.74 -17.95
C VAL A 175 6.76 2.41 -17.07
N TYR A 176 7.78 2.99 -17.69
CA TYR A 176 8.90 3.63 -16.98
C TYR A 176 8.55 5.04 -16.52
N PHE A 177 8.69 5.33 -15.23
CA PHE A 177 8.29 6.62 -14.66
C PHE A 177 9.10 7.79 -15.21
N ARG A 178 10.42 7.63 -15.39
CA ARG A 178 11.30 8.72 -15.83
C ARG A 178 11.17 9.06 -17.31
N THR A 179 10.91 8.06 -18.16
CA THR A 179 10.90 8.27 -19.62
C THR A 179 9.50 8.23 -20.22
N GLY A 180 8.50 7.72 -19.48
CA GLY A 180 7.19 7.36 -20.02
C GLY A 180 7.26 6.26 -21.09
N ALA A 181 8.40 5.57 -21.22
CA ALA A 181 8.53 4.47 -22.18
C ALA A 181 7.62 3.31 -21.76
N VAL A 182 6.90 2.75 -22.72
CA VAL A 182 6.00 1.60 -22.52
C VAL A 182 6.59 0.39 -23.22
N VAL A 183 6.78 -0.70 -22.48
CA VAL A 183 7.20 -2.01 -23.01
C VAL A 183 6.05 -2.98 -22.87
N ASN A 184 5.49 -3.44 -24.00
CA ASN A 184 4.55 -4.55 -23.99
C ASN A 184 5.32 -5.86 -23.76
N ARG A 185 5.02 -6.54 -22.66
CA ARG A 185 5.63 -7.82 -22.27
C ARG A 185 4.94 -9.01 -22.94
N THR A 186 3.75 -8.84 -23.50
CA THR A 186 2.95 -9.89 -24.17
C THR A 186 2.58 -9.58 -25.62
N PRO A 187 3.43 -8.94 -26.46
CA PRO A 187 3.05 -8.37 -27.76
C PRO A 187 2.63 -9.39 -28.83
N HIS A 188 2.90 -10.67 -28.59
CA HIS A 188 2.58 -11.77 -29.51
C HIS A 188 1.70 -12.84 -28.85
N ILE A 189 1.18 -12.56 -27.65
CA ILE A 189 0.25 -13.44 -26.96
C ILE A 189 -1.17 -12.93 -27.26
N LEU A 190 -2.08 -13.84 -27.56
CA LEU A 190 -3.50 -13.48 -27.68
C LEU A 190 -3.99 -12.77 -26.41
N PRO A 191 -4.96 -11.84 -26.51
CA PRO A 191 -5.46 -11.09 -25.38
C PRO A 191 -5.71 -11.96 -24.14
N LEU A 192 -5.11 -11.55 -23.03
CA LEU A 192 -5.19 -12.24 -21.75
C LEU A 192 -6.20 -11.54 -20.85
N MET A 193 -6.78 -12.31 -19.94
CA MET A 193 -7.56 -11.79 -18.81
C MET A 193 -6.75 -12.03 -17.54
N PHE A 194 -6.23 -10.95 -16.97
CA PHE A 194 -5.45 -10.97 -15.74
C PHE A 194 -6.37 -10.92 -14.52
N HIS A 195 -5.98 -11.57 -13.43
CA HIS A 195 -6.70 -11.45 -12.16
C HIS A 195 -6.39 -10.10 -11.50
N GLU A 196 -7.24 -9.62 -10.59
CA GLU A 196 -7.09 -8.29 -9.98
C GLU A 196 -5.78 -8.16 -9.18
N GLN A 197 -5.49 -9.14 -8.31
CA GLN A 197 -4.30 -9.22 -7.44
C GLN A 197 -3.08 -9.89 -8.09
N SER A 198 -3.06 -9.90 -9.43
CA SER A 198 -2.17 -10.76 -10.18
C SER A 198 -0.76 -10.24 -10.37
N LEU A 199 -0.47 -8.97 -10.09
CA LEU A 199 0.77 -8.33 -10.55
C LEU A 199 1.80 -8.19 -9.44
N ARG A 200 3.04 -8.57 -9.76
CA ARG A 200 4.21 -8.40 -8.89
C ARG A 200 5.44 -7.97 -9.68
N MET A 201 6.26 -7.12 -9.08
CA MET A 201 7.52 -6.65 -9.66
C MET A 201 8.64 -6.73 -8.64
N GLY A 202 9.75 -7.36 -9.04
CA GLY A 202 11.04 -7.26 -8.35
C GLY A 202 11.96 -6.23 -9.04
N GLY A 203 13.22 -6.19 -8.61
CA GLY A 203 14.24 -5.33 -9.22
C GLY A 203 14.48 -5.64 -10.71
N ASP A 204 14.66 -6.91 -11.05
CA ASP A 204 15.10 -7.32 -12.40
C ASP A 204 14.07 -8.13 -13.20
N TRP A 205 12.95 -8.51 -12.57
CA TRP A 205 11.93 -9.34 -13.19
C TRP A 205 10.53 -9.01 -12.66
N LEU A 206 9.51 -9.58 -13.30
CA LEU A 206 8.11 -9.41 -12.98
C LEU A 206 7.32 -10.69 -13.19
N THR A 207 6.14 -10.78 -12.58
CA THR A 207 5.22 -11.91 -12.75
C THR A 207 3.76 -11.47 -12.69
N ALA A 208 2.92 -12.22 -13.41
CA ALA A 208 1.50 -11.96 -13.52
C ALA A 208 0.70 -13.27 -13.60
N THR A 209 -0.43 -13.39 -12.91
CA THR A 209 -1.41 -14.49 -13.13
C THR A 209 -2.53 -14.07 -14.09
N CYS A 210 -2.89 -14.96 -15.00
CA CYS A 210 -4.01 -14.76 -15.93
C CYS A 210 -4.79 -16.07 -16.12
N THR A 211 -5.93 -16.00 -16.81
CA THR A 211 -6.77 -17.16 -17.15
C THR A 211 -6.06 -18.27 -17.90
N ARG A 212 -4.89 -17.97 -18.47
CA ARG A 212 -4.07 -18.94 -19.19
C ARG A 212 -3.00 -19.56 -18.31
N GLY A 213 -2.63 -18.97 -17.18
CA GLY A 213 -1.60 -19.45 -16.28
C GLY A 213 -0.78 -18.33 -15.65
N VAL A 214 0.34 -18.71 -15.04
CA VAL A 214 1.30 -17.76 -14.47
C VAL A 214 2.35 -17.39 -15.50
N LEU A 215 2.58 -16.09 -15.66
CA LEU A 215 3.57 -15.51 -16.54
C LEU A 215 4.71 -14.89 -15.71
N ARG A 216 5.91 -14.89 -16.27
CA ARG A 216 7.05 -14.12 -15.77
C ARG A 216 7.86 -13.52 -16.91
N SER A 217 8.57 -12.45 -16.65
CA SER A 217 9.48 -11.81 -17.61
C SER A 217 10.65 -11.16 -16.89
N GLY A 218 11.83 -11.19 -17.50
CA GLY A 218 12.89 -10.24 -17.17
C GLY A 218 12.51 -8.82 -17.57
N ARG A 219 13.27 -7.83 -17.08
CA ARG A 219 12.98 -6.40 -17.34
C ARG A 219 13.85 -5.79 -18.43
N GLY A 220 14.68 -6.56 -19.14
CA GLY A 220 15.43 -6.11 -20.32
C GLY A 220 14.52 -5.66 -21.46
N ALA A 221 15.01 -4.80 -22.35
CA ALA A 221 14.18 -4.19 -23.42
C ALA A 221 13.56 -5.23 -24.39
N LEU A 222 14.26 -6.34 -24.62
CA LEU A 222 13.82 -7.42 -25.50
C LEU A 222 13.10 -8.55 -24.76
N ASP A 223 13.07 -8.52 -23.43
CA ASP A 223 12.43 -9.58 -22.65
C ASP A 223 10.93 -9.59 -22.87
N ARG A 224 10.38 -10.80 -22.96
CA ARG A 224 8.96 -11.07 -23.15
C ARG A 224 8.47 -11.98 -22.04
N ALA A 225 7.19 -11.85 -21.71
CA ALA A 225 6.55 -12.71 -20.74
C ALA A 225 6.44 -14.12 -21.31
N SER A 226 6.77 -15.10 -20.48
CA SER A 226 6.64 -16.52 -20.77
C SER A 226 5.94 -17.21 -19.62
N ARG A 227 5.32 -18.35 -19.89
CA ARG A 227 4.70 -19.16 -18.83
C ARG A 227 5.78 -19.66 -17.88
N VAL A 228 5.47 -19.66 -16.59
CA VAL A 228 6.33 -20.30 -15.57
C VAL A 228 6.26 -21.82 -15.77
N PRO A 229 7.37 -22.50 -16.11
CA PRO A 229 7.37 -23.95 -16.26
C PRO A 229 7.08 -24.64 -14.93
N GLY A 230 6.48 -25.84 -14.95
CA GLY A 230 6.17 -26.63 -13.76
C GLY A 230 4.83 -26.31 -13.11
N ILE A 231 4.28 -25.13 -13.36
CA ILE A 231 2.92 -24.78 -12.95
C ILE A 231 1.93 -25.31 -14.01
N PRO A 232 1.02 -26.22 -13.66
CA PRO A 232 0.04 -26.74 -14.62
C PRO A 232 -0.86 -25.61 -15.11
N ALA A 233 -1.39 -25.77 -16.33
CA ALA A 233 -2.54 -24.98 -16.76
C ALA A 233 -3.78 -25.46 -15.98
N GLY A 234 -3.93 -25.00 -14.74
CA GLY A 234 -5.09 -25.29 -13.92
C GLY A 234 -6.31 -24.46 -14.36
N PRO A 235 -7.55 -24.95 -14.14
CA PRO A 235 -8.75 -24.18 -14.41
C PRO A 235 -8.99 -23.08 -13.38
N TYR A 236 -8.34 -23.15 -12.20
CA TYR A 236 -8.52 -22.16 -11.13
C TYR A 236 -7.20 -21.68 -10.55
N PHE A 237 -7.14 -20.35 -10.38
CA PHE A 237 -6.14 -19.60 -9.63
C PHE A 237 -6.91 -18.74 -8.62
N THR A 238 -6.38 -18.57 -7.41
CA THR A 238 -6.88 -17.52 -6.50
C THR A 238 -6.72 -16.12 -7.11
N GLY A 239 -5.78 -15.98 -8.04
CA GLY A 239 -5.45 -14.73 -8.70
C GLY A 239 -4.44 -13.89 -7.94
N GLU A 240 -4.07 -14.30 -6.73
CA GLU A 240 -3.14 -13.59 -5.87
C GLU A 240 -1.71 -14.13 -5.99
N LEU A 241 -0.75 -13.20 -5.96
CA LEU A 241 0.68 -13.49 -5.95
C LEU A 241 1.32 -12.85 -4.73
N MET A 242 2.32 -13.53 -4.18
CA MET A 242 3.22 -13.00 -3.15
C MET A 242 4.65 -12.99 -3.71
N MET A 243 5.43 -11.97 -3.38
CA MET A 243 6.88 -11.94 -3.61
C MET A 243 7.62 -11.84 -2.28
N SER A 244 8.81 -12.44 -2.20
CA SER A 244 9.71 -12.24 -1.05
C SER A 244 9.99 -10.73 -0.86
N PRO A 245 10.34 -10.28 0.36
CA PRO A 245 10.73 -8.89 0.60
C PRO A 245 11.77 -8.35 -0.40
N SER A 246 12.77 -9.14 -0.77
CA SER A 246 13.78 -8.80 -1.78
C SER A 246 13.25 -8.76 -3.22
N GLY A 247 12.09 -9.35 -3.48
CA GLY A 247 11.52 -9.54 -4.81
C GLY A 247 12.22 -10.62 -5.64
N THR A 248 13.04 -11.48 -5.02
CA THR A 248 13.78 -12.54 -5.73
C THR A 248 12.90 -13.75 -6.02
N PHE A 249 11.99 -14.10 -5.11
CA PHE A 249 11.11 -15.26 -5.23
C PHE A 249 9.64 -14.87 -5.18
N ALA A 250 8.79 -15.70 -5.77
CA ALA A 250 7.35 -15.54 -5.77
C ALA A 250 6.61 -16.83 -5.40
N MET A 251 5.40 -16.66 -4.89
CA MET A 251 4.46 -17.73 -4.58
C MET A 251 3.09 -17.47 -5.20
N THR A 252 2.42 -18.56 -5.57
CA THR A 252 1.06 -18.56 -6.12
C THR A 252 0.35 -19.88 -5.82
N THR A 253 -0.94 -19.94 -6.11
CA THR A 253 -1.74 -21.15 -5.98
C THR A 253 -2.49 -21.50 -7.25
N VAL A 254 -2.55 -22.79 -7.56
CA VAL A 254 -3.20 -23.34 -8.73
C VAL A 254 -3.89 -24.64 -8.37
N GLY A 255 -5.11 -24.87 -8.85
CA GLY A 255 -5.77 -26.15 -8.61
C GLY A 255 -7.12 -26.32 -9.29
N SER A 256 -7.80 -27.39 -8.89
CA SER A 256 -9.14 -27.75 -9.33
C SER A 256 -9.71 -28.86 -8.44
N PRO A 257 -10.86 -28.67 -7.77
CA PRO A 257 -11.69 -27.47 -7.66
C PRO A 257 -11.05 -26.32 -6.82
N PRO A 258 -11.71 -25.16 -6.64
CA PRO A 258 -11.18 -24.06 -5.79
C PRO A 258 -10.81 -24.46 -4.35
N GLY A 259 -11.39 -25.52 -3.80
CA GLY A 259 -11.02 -26.07 -2.48
C GLY A 259 -9.88 -27.09 -2.49
N ALA A 260 -9.23 -27.30 -3.63
CA ALA A 260 -8.11 -28.24 -3.80
C ALA A 260 -7.01 -27.58 -4.63
N LEU A 261 -6.29 -26.66 -3.97
CA LEU A 261 -5.21 -25.88 -4.54
C LEU A 261 -3.86 -26.48 -4.17
N ASP A 262 -2.89 -26.32 -5.06
CA ASP A 262 -1.47 -26.51 -4.77
C ASP A 262 -0.78 -25.14 -4.73
N VAL A 263 0.22 -25.02 -3.86
CA VAL A 263 1.07 -23.85 -3.71
C VAL A 263 2.34 -24.07 -4.53
N TYR A 264 2.72 -23.08 -5.33
CA TYR A 264 3.93 -23.10 -6.14
C TYR A 264 4.85 -21.94 -5.75
N ALA A 265 6.13 -22.25 -5.57
CA ALA A 265 7.20 -21.29 -5.39
C ALA A 265 8.12 -21.28 -6.62
N TYR A 266 8.56 -20.09 -7.03
CA TYR A 266 9.37 -19.91 -8.24
C TYR A 266 10.16 -18.61 -8.21
N ASP A 267 11.18 -18.51 -9.05
CA ASP A 267 11.99 -17.30 -9.24
C ASP A 267 11.92 -16.76 -10.68
N SER A 268 12.77 -15.79 -10.98
CA SER A 268 12.91 -15.15 -12.28
C SER A 268 13.28 -16.14 -13.41
N THR A 269 13.86 -17.28 -13.04
CA THR A 269 14.37 -18.36 -13.88
C THR A 269 13.93 -19.74 -13.34
N GLY A 270 14.30 -20.83 -14.02
CA GLY A 270 14.01 -22.18 -13.51
C GLY A 270 12.55 -22.65 -13.58
N VAL A 271 12.29 -23.84 -13.04
CA VAL A 271 10.97 -24.48 -12.99
C VAL A 271 10.35 -24.20 -11.62
N ALA A 272 9.04 -23.95 -11.56
CA ALA A 272 8.34 -23.81 -10.29
C ALA A 272 8.29 -25.13 -9.54
N ASN A 273 8.42 -25.06 -8.21
CA ASN A 273 8.27 -26.21 -7.34
C ASN A 273 6.93 -26.16 -6.63
N LYS A 274 6.24 -27.30 -6.58
CA LYS A 274 5.06 -27.49 -5.75
C LYS A 274 5.50 -27.67 -4.29
N VAL A 275 5.03 -26.82 -3.38
CA VAL A 275 5.51 -26.84 -1.99
C VAL A 275 4.57 -27.58 -1.04
N ASN A 276 3.25 -27.52 -1.21
CA ASN A 276 2.33 -28.31 -0.38
C ASN A 276 2.36 -29.80 -0.78
N ALA A 277 2.18 -30.70 0.19
CA ALA A 277 2.15 -32.14 -0.05
C ALA A 277 0.87 -32.54 -0.78
N THR A 278 -0.28 -32.15 -0.23
CA THR A 278 -1.61 -32.48 -0.73
C THR A 278 -2.39 -31.23 -1.08
N PRO A 279 -3.19 -31.24 -2.17
CA PRO A 279 -4.08 -30.13 -2.48
C PRO A 279 -5.03 -29.82 -1.32
N ALA A 280 -5.24 -28.54 -1.03
CA ALA A 280 -6.08 -28.09 0.10
C ALA A 280 -6.83 -26.78 -0.23
N ALA A 281 -7.79 -26.42 0.64
CA ALA A 281 -8.48 -25.14 0.55
C ALA A 281 -7.54 -24.02 1.05
N ILE A 282 -6.71 -23.49 0.16
CA ILE A 282 -5.69 -22.49 0.49
C ILE A 282 -6.25 -21.08 0.29
N LEU A 283 -5.98 -20.18 1.24
CA LEU A 283 -6.34 -18.78 1.13
C LEU A 283 -5.53 -18.09 0.03
N GLY A 284 -6.04 -16.98 -0.51
CA GLY A 284 -5.23 -16.07 -1.32
C GLY A 284 -4.05 -15.49 -0.52
N ALA A 285 -3.24 -14.65 -1.16
CA ALA A 285 -2.14 -13.99 -0.47
C ALA A 285 -2.61 -13.00 0.62
N GLY A 286 -3.86 -12.52 0.62
CA GLY A 286 -4.46 -11.76 1.71
C GLY A 286 -3.95 -10.33 1.82
N PHE A 287 -3.93 -9.58 0.71
CA PHE A 287 -3.56 -8.17 0.72
C PHE A 287 -4.77 -7.26 0.92
N GLN A 288 -4.54 -6.00 1.29
CA GLN A 288 -5.62 -5.04 1.39
C GLN A 288 -6.20 -4.67 0.01
N PRO A 289 -7.48 -4.25 -0.05
CA PRO A 289 -8.45 -4.20 1.05
C PRO A 289 -9.11 -5.56 1.37
N GLU A 290 -8.75 -6.65 0.69
CA GLU A 290 -9.37 -7.97 0.88
C GLU A 290 -9.08 -8.56 2.27
N ALA A 291 -7.91 -8.32 2.84
CA ALA A 291 -7.61 -8.70 4.22
C ALA A 291 -6.76 -7.64 4.94
N ASN A 292 -7.08 -7.40 6.21
CA ASN A 292 -6.36 -6.43 7.05
C ASN A 292 -5.11 -7.01 7.72
N HIS A 293 -5.11 -8.32 8.00
CA HIS A 293 -4.07 -8.99 8.80
C HIS A 293 -3.20 -9.98 8.00
N GLY A 294 -3.35 -10.01 6.68
CA GLY A 294 -2.43 -10.78 5.85
C GLY A 294 -1.05 -10.11 5.71
N PRO A 295 -0.14 -10.71 4.93
CA PRO A 295 -0.42 -11.78 3.98
C PRO A 295 -0.68 -13.15 4.61
N PHE A 296 -1.30 -14.07 3.85
CA PHE A 296 -1.43 -15.48 4.20
C PHE A 296 -0.43 -16.38 3.47
N PHE A 297 0.45 -15.79 2.66
CA PHE A 297 1.63 -16.41 2.05
C PHE A 297 2.91 -15.70 2.46
N ALA A 298 3.98 -16.47 2.65
CA ALA A 298 5.33 -15.92 2.77
C ALA A 298 6.37 -16.85 2.16
N ILE A 299 7.37 -16.26 1.51
CA ILE A 299 8.57 -16.94 1.03
C ILE A 299 9.80 -16.15 1.51
N SER A 300 10.82 -16.86 1.97
CA SER A 300 12.09 -16.26 2.41
C SER A 300 12.86 -15.67 1.23
N ASP A 301 13.74 -14.71 1.51
CA ASP A 301 14.56 -14.05 0.49
C ASP A 301 15.59 -14.98 -0.17
N ASP A 302 15.95 -16.09 0.48
CA ASP A 302 16.75 -17.18 -0.10
C ASP A 302 15.90 -18.21 -0.86
N GLY A 303 14.58 -18.06 -0.84
CA GLY A 303 13.62 -18.93 -1.52
C GLY A 303 13.48 -20.32 -0.91
N VAL A 304 14.15 -20.62 0.21
CA VAL A 304 14.20 -21.95 0.80
C VAL A 304 12.94 -22.27 1.58
N TRP A 305 12.31 -21.31 2.25
CA TRP A 305 11.16 -21.56 3.12
C TRP A 305 9.91 -20.89 2.60
N CYS A 306 8.81 -21.66 2.60
CA CYS A 306 7.48 -21.21 2.22
C CYS A 306 6.52 -21.43 3.38
N ALA A 307 5.62 -20.48 3.58
CA ALA A 307 4.51 -20.57 4.51
C ALA A 307 3.21 -20.21 3.79
N TRP A 308 2.13 -20.91 4.12
CA TRP A 308 0.80 -20.62 3.60
C TRP A 308 -0.28 -20.98 4.61
N THR A 309 -1.46 -20.38 4.43
CA THR A 309 -2.62 -20.62 5.29
C THR A 309 -3.71 -21.36 4.53
N THR A 310 -4.28 -22.40 5.12
CA THR A 310 -5.50 -23.06 4.62
C THR A 310 -6.73 -22.55 5.35
N ASN A 311 -7.90 -22.66 4.75
CA ASN A 311 -9.20 -22.37 5.37
C ASN A 311 -10.07 -23.63 5.30
N MET A 312 -10.27 -24.30 6.43
CA MET A 312 -11.14 -25.47 6.55
C MET A 312 -12.08 -25.30 7.73
N LEU A 313 -13.39 -25.44 7.49
CA LEU A 313 -14.42 -25.39 8.54
C LEU A 313 -14.36 -24.12 9.41
N ASN A 314 -14.05 -22.97 8.78
CA ASN A 314 -13.84 -21.66 9.43
C ASN A 314 -12.57 -21.56 10.30
N LYS A 315 -11.66 -22.53 10.24
CA LYS A 315 -10.35 -22.47 10.85
C LYS A 315 -9.29 -22.16 9.82
N ARG A 316 -8.48 -21.15 10.11
CA ARG A 316 -7.27 -20.84 9.36
C ARG A 316 -6.12 -21.62 9.97
N GLU A 317 -5.40 -22.37 9.15
CA GLU A 317 -4.30 -23.24 9.60
C GLU A 317 -3.01 -22.89 8.85
N LEU A 318 -1.93 -22.67 9.59
CA LEU A 318 -0.63 -22.29 9.06
C LEU A 318 0.23 -23.52 8.81
N PHE A 319 0.75 -23.59 7.59
CA PHE A 319 1.67 -24.62 7.16
C PHE A 319 3.00 -24.01 6.73
N MET A 320 4.07 -24.75 6.95
CA MET A 320 5.42 -24.39 6.49
C MET A 320 6.12 -25.58 5.86
N ARG A 321 6.93 -25.31 4.83
CA ARG A 321 7.81 -26.32 4.21
C ARG A 321 8.99 -25.68 3.49
N GLN A 322 10.05 -26.47 3.33
CA GLN A 322 11.15 -26.12 2.43
C GLN A 322 10.74 -26.26 0.95
N ASN A 323 11.05 -25.24 0.17
CA ASN A 323 11.00 -25.21 -1.29
C ASN A 323 12.29 -25.81 -1.85
N THR A 324 12.25 -27.09 -2.20
CA THR A 324 13.36 -27.81 -2.82
C THR A 324 12.86 -28.72 -3.92
N SER A 325 13.68 -28.92 -4.96
CA SER A 325 13.45 -29.87 -6.05
C SER A 325 13.81 -31.30 -5.67
N ALA A 326 14.51 -31.51 -4.55
CA ALA A 326 14.79 -32.82 -3.97
C ALA A 326 13.55 -33.37 -3.22
N VAL A 327 13.69 -34.53 -2.57
CA VAL A 327 12.65 -35.04 -1.65
C VAL A 327 12.48 -34.03 -0.53
N ALA A 328 11.48 -33.16 -0.66
CA ALA A 328 11.23 -32.11 0.31
C ALA A 328 10.84 -32.72 1.65
N PRO A 329 11.35 -32.18 2.78
CA PRO A 329 10.99 -32.65 4.10
C PRO A 329 9.47 -32.62 4.32
N PRO A 330 8.94 -33.34 5.31
CA PRO A 330 7.52 -33.33 5.60
C PRO A 330 7.00 -31.91 5.74
N GLU A 331 5.81 -31.69 5.18
CA GLU A 331 5.04 -30.49 5.45
C GLU A 331 4.73 -30.41 6.95
N THR A 332 4.90 -29.22 7.53
CA THR A 332 4.69 -28.99 8.97
C THR A 332 3.44 -28.14 9.15
N GLN A 333 2.40 -28.71 9.77
CA GLN A 333 1.27 -27.92 10.27
C GLN A 333 1.72 -27.24 11.57
N VAL A 334 1.83 -25.92 11.53
CA VAL A 334 2.33 -25.11 12.67
C VAL A 334 1.23 -24.97 13.71
N THR A 335 0.01 -24.67 13.29
CA THR A 335 -1.12 -24.38 14.18
C THR A 335 -2.01 -25.56 14.52
N SER A 336 -1.49 -26.79 14.42
CA SER A 336 -2.24 -28.00 14.79
C SER A 336 -2.72 -27.97 16.25
N ASP A 337 -3.77 -28.75 16.55
CA ASP A 337 -4.32 -28.95 17.91
C ASP A 337 -3.28 -29.39 18.95
N SER A 338 -2.16 -29.98 18.50
CA SER A 338 -1.04 -30.36 19.38
C SER A 338 -0.21 -29.16 19.85
N ASN A 339 -0.35 -28.01 19.21
CA ASN A 339 0.44 -26.79 19.42
C ASN A 339 -0.42 -25.61 19.88
N PHE A 340 -1.71 -25.57 19.54
CA PHE A 340 -2.62 -24.49 19.89
C PHE A 340 -3.97 -25.04 20.36
N ILE A 341 -4.64 -24.32 21.25
CA ILE A 341 -6.02 -24.60 21.62
C ILE A 341 -6.95 -24.36 20.42
N ASP A 342 -7.99 -25.18 20.33
CA ASP A 342 -8.93 -25.25 19.22
C ASP A 342 -9.72 -23.94 18.93
N THR A 343 -9.65 -22.96 19.84
CA THR A 343 -10.35 -21.67 19.70
C THR A 343 -9.55 -20.62 18.92
N LEU A 344 -8.27 -20.88 18.62
CA LEU A 344 -7.43 -19.96 17.87
C LEU A 344 -7.59 -20.21 16.36
N GLU A 345 -8.65 -19.63 15.80
CA GLU A 345 -9.11 -19.94 14.44
C GLU A 345 -8.58 -18.97 13.37
N GLU A 346 -7.87 -17.91 13.75
CA GLU A 346 -7.48 -16.82 12.86
C GLU A 346 -5.95 -16.59 12.87
N ILE A 347 -5.34 -16.51 11.67
CA ILE A 347 -3.89 -16.44 11.50
C ILE A 347 -3.51 -15.39 10.47
N GLY A 348 -2.67 -14.45 10.87
CA GLY A 348 -1.96 -13.52 9.98
C GLY A 348 -0.47 -13.86 9.89
N VAL A 349 0.12 -13.77 8.68
CA VAL A 349 1.58 -13.94 8.50
C VAL A 349 2.23 -12.59 8.27
N LEU A 350 3.25 -12.25 9.05
CA LEU A 350 3.97 -10.98 8.90
C LEU A 350 5.19 -11.10 7.98
N GLY A 351 5.83 -12.28 7.95
CA GLY A 351 6.89 -12.59 6.98
C GLY A 351 7.91 -13.61 7.49
N ILE A 352 8.82 -14.02 6.59
CA ILE A 352 10.00 -14.83 6.93
C ILE A 352 11.20 -13.89 6.90
N PHE A 353 11.81 -13.65 8.06
CA PHE A 353 12.85 -12.62 8.26
C PHE A 353 14.27 -13.20 8.16
N GLU A 354 14.42 -14.47 8.52
CA GLU A 354 15.64 -15.24 8.35
C GLU A 354 15.29 -16.61 7.76
N PRO A 355 16.25 -17.32 7.12
CA PRO A 355 16.03 -18.67 6.65
C PRO A 355 15.42 -19.56 7.75
N GLY A 356 14.14 -19.92 7.56
CA GLY A 356 13.40 -20.82 8.44
C GLY A 356 12.81 -20.16 9.69
N LYS A 357 12.85 -18.83 9.85
CA LYS A 357 12.19 -18.10 10.93
C LYS A 357 11.03 -17.24 10.41
N LEU A 358 9.83 -17.69 10.70
CA LEU A 358 8.58 -17.00 10.39
C LEU A 358 8.08 -16.22 11.61
N ILE A 359 7.55 -15.02 11.39
CA ILE A 359 6.73 -14.33 12.39
C ILE A 359 5.26 -14.42 11.96
N ALA A 360 4.45 -15.01 12.84
CA ALA A 360 3.00 -15.17 12.65
C ALA A 360 2.24 -14.53 13.82
N VAL A 361 1.05 -14.04 13.55
CA VAL A 361 0.08 -13.57 14.53
C VAL A 361 -1.04 -14.60 14.56
N VAL A 362 -1.28 -15.18 15.73
CA VAL A 362 -2.30 -16.23 15.90
C VAL A 362 -3.24 -15.78 17.01
N GLY A 363 -4.54 -15.88 16.77
CA GLY A 363 -5.59 -15.41 17.68
C GLY A 363 -6.96 -15.93 17.30
N GLU A 364 -7.98 -15.25 17.81
CA GLU A 364 -9.38 -15.56 17.53
C GLU A 364 -9.93 -14.66 16.42
N ALA A 365 -10.93 -15.16 15.71
CA ALA A 365 -11.68 -14.35 14.77
C ALA A 365 -12.48 -13.29 15.55
N GLY A 366 -12.30 -12.02 15.19
CA GLY A 366 -13.01 -10.92 15.84
C GLY A 366 -14.53 -10.99 15.64
N PRO A 367 -15.32 -10.35 16.52
CA PRO A 367 -16.77 -10.45 16.56
C PRO A 367 -17.46 -9.79 15.36
N THR A 368 -16.75 -8.90 14.65
CA THR A 368 -17.21 -8.28 13.41
C THR A 368 -16.73 -9.10 12.21
N PHE A 369 -17.67 -9.52 11.36
CA PHE A 369 -17.49 -10.34 10.15
C PHE A 369 -16.49 -9.83 9.09
N GLU A 370 -15.73 -8.77 9.36
CA GLU A 370 -14.70 -8.20 8.49
C GLU A 370 -13.32 -8.53 9.06
N ASP A 371 -12.73 -9.66 8.62
CA ASP A 371 -11.30 -10.04 8.74
C ASP A 371 -10.51 -9.36 9.89
N SER A 372 -11.07 -9.40 11.10
CA SER A 372 -10.51 -8.80 12.30
C SER A 372 -9.98 -9.93 13.18
N ILE A 373 -8.84 -9.70 13.81
CA ILE A 373 -8.21 -10.66 14.70
C ILE A 373 -8.17 -10.08 16.12
N GLU A 374 -8.59 -10.85 17.11
CA GLU A 374 -8.58 -10.45 18.52
C GLU A 374 -7.94 -11.54 19.39
N GLY A 375 -7.59 -11.20 20.64
CA GLY A 375 -6.99 -12.17 21.55
C GLY A 375 -5.77 -12.85 20.91
N VAL A 376 -4.83 -12.04 20.40
CA VAL A 376 -3.67 -12.51 19.64
C VAL A 376 -2.40 -12.56 20.48
N ASP A 377 -1.48 -13.41 20.04
CA ASP A 377 -0.07 -13.35 20.42
C ASP A 377 0.78 -13.38 19.14
N PHE A 378 2.01 -12.87 19.24
CA PHE A 378 3.00 -12.93 18.16
C PHE A 378 3.90 -14.13 18.39
N PHE A 379 4.10 -14.93 17.35
CA PHE A 379 4.86 -16.17 17.42
C PHE A 379 6.04 -16.12 16.47
N GLU A 380 7.22 -16.45 17.00
CA GLU A 380 8.36 -16.87 16.19
C GLU A 380 8.28 -18.38 15.97
N VAL A 381 8.20 -18.76 14.71
CA VAL A 381 8.10 -20.16 14.29
C VAL A 381 9.37 -20.54 13.55
N GLN A 382 10.06 -21.56 14.06
CA GLN A 382 11.23 -22.14 13.42
C GLN A 382 10.98 -23.60 13.09
N VAL A 383 11.10 -23.99 11.82
CA VAL A 383 10.92 -25.39 11.40
C VAL A 383 12.26 -26.04 11.12
N GLY A 384 12.51 -27.17 11.78
CA GLY A 384 13.70 -27.99 11.55
C GLY A 384 13.59 -28.81 10.27
N HIS A 385 14.72 -29.31 9.76
CA HIS A 385 14.77 -30.16 8.57
C HIS A 385 13.95 -31.46 8.67
N ALA A 386 13.67 -31.93 9.89
CA ALA A 386 12.84 -33.11 10.14
C ALA A 386 11.33 -32.81 10.19
N GLY A 387 10.90 -31.56 9.97
CA GLY A 387 9.50 -31.15 10.06
C GLY A 387 9.01 -30.85 11.49
N SER A 388 9.90 -30.78 12.48
CA SER A 388 9.54 -30.35 13.83
C SER A 388 9.51 -28.81 13.90
N ALA A 389 8.37 -28.23 14.27
CA ALA A 389 8.27 -26.81 14.56
C ALA A 389 8.65 -26.50 16.01
N VAL A 390 9.43 -25.43 16.21
CA VAL A 390 9.63 -24.76 17.48
C VAL A 390 8.83 -23.47 17.42
N ILE A 391 7.83 -23.36 18.31
CA ILE A 391 6.92 -22.21 18.37
C ILE A 391 7.20 -21.45 19.66
N ARG A 392 7.69 -20.22 19.52
CA ARG A 392 7.98 -19.31 20.63
C ARG A 392 6.94 -18.20 20.63
N ASN A 393 6.27 -18.03 21.74
CA ASN A 393 5.35 -16.92 21.94
C ASN A 393 6.14 -15.68 22.37
N LEU A 394 6.35 -14.74 21.45
CA LEU A 394 7.12 -13.52 21.69
C LEU A 394 6.42 -12.60 22.68
N THR A 395 5.10 -12.49 22.64
CA THR A 395 4.35 -11.53 23.46
C THR A 395 3.97 -12.08 24.83
N GLN A 396 3.84 -13.41 24.97
CA GLN A 396 3.59 -14.12 26.22
C GLN A 396 2.29 -13.71 26.94
N THR A 397 1.32 -13.10 26.25
CA THR A 397 0.11 -12.60 26.93
C THR A 397 -0.83 -13.73 27.35
N SER A 398 -0.77 -14.88 26.68
CA SER A 398 -1.37 -16.15 27.13
C SER A 398 -0.69 -16.78 28.36
N GLY A 399 0.45 -16.23 28.82
CA GLY A 399 1.24 -16.78 29.94
C GLY A 399 2.13 -17.98 29.57
N GLN A 400 2.16 -18.39 28.31
CA GLN A 400 2.95 -19.52 27.81
C GLN A 400 3.99 -19.04 26.81
N SER A 401 5.27 -19.28 27.08
CA SER A 401 6.39 -18.85 26.23
C SER A 401 6.71 -19.80 25.07
N MET A 402 6.24 -21.04 25.15
CA MET A 402 6.48 -22.12 24.19
C MET A 402 5.18 -22.91 23.98
N GLY A 403 5.01 -23.50 22.80
CA GLY A 403 3.91 -24.43 22.55
C GLY A 403 3.95 -25.68 23.46
N PRO A 404 2.81 -26.35 23.71
CA PRO A 404 1.48 -25.98 23.24
C PRO A 404 0.90 -24.76 23.96
N ILE A 405 0.22 -23.90 23.19
CA ILE A 405 -0.48 -22.72 23.68
C ILE A 405 -1.93 -23.11 23.98
N THR A 406 -2.23 -23.29 25.25
CA THR A 406 -3.52 -23.77 25.76
C THR A 406 -4.34 -22.67 26.44
N SER A 407 -3.77 -21.48 26.58
CA SER A 407 -4.41 -20.30 27.17
C SER A 407 -4.68 -19.26 26.08
N GLN A 408 -5.81 -18.54 26.21
CA GLN A 408 -6.20 -17.50 25.27
C GLN A 408 -5.24 -16.28 25.37
N PRO A 409 -4.68 -15.81 24.26
CA PRO A 409 -3.91 -14.56 24.24
C PRO A 409 -4.79 -13.33 24.50
N GLN A 410 -4.16 -12.17 24.73
CA GLN A 410 -4.85 -10.97 25.27
C GLN A 410 -4.60 -9.69 24.48
N ILE A 411 -3.95 -9.76 23.31
CA ILE A 411 -3.74 -8.57 22.46
C ILE A 411 -4.89 -8.41 21.49
N THR A 412 -5.51 -7.24 21.44
CA THR A 412 -6.50 -6.90 20.41
C THR A 412 -5.93 -5.80 19.52
N PRO A 413 -5.30 -6.15 18.39
CA PRO A 413 -4.58 -5.19 17.56
C PRO A 413 -5.54 -4.36 16.73
N SER A 414 -5.64 -3.05 17.00
CA SER A 414 -6.42 -2.13 16.15
C SER A 414 -5.55 -1.34 15.17
N LEU A 415 -4.24 -1.21 15.44
CA LEU A 415 -3.27 -0.65 14.50
C LEU A 415 -1.91 -1.34 14.63
N MET A 416 -1.32 -1.76 13.51
CA MET A 416 -0.04 -2.47 13.46
C MET A 416 0.85 -1.93 12.33
N ALA A 417 2.13 -1.69 12.64
CA ALA A 417 3.13 -1.31 11.65
C ALA A 417 4.48 -1.98 11.92
N TRP A 418 5.19 -2.35 10.85
CA TRP A 418 6.60 -2.74 10.93
C TRP A 418 7.47 -1.49 10.95
N VAL A 419 8.31 -1.35 11.97
CA VAL A 419 9.27 -0.27 12.14
C VAL A 419 10.65 -0.76 11.67
N PRO A 420 11.11 -0.39 10.46
CA PRO A 420 12.32 -0.99 9.88
C PRO A 420 13.59 -0.76 10.70
N ASP A 421 13.76 0.45 11.23
CA ASP A 421 14.98 0.84 11.96
C ASP A 421 15.10 0.11 13.30
N ALA A 422 13.97 -0.20 13.95
CA ALA A 422 13.93 -1.00 15.17
C ALA A 422 13.94 -2.52 14.90
N GLY A 423 13.59 -2.93 13.67
CA GLY A 423 13.32 -4.33 13.36
C GLY A 423 12.18 -4.91 14.21
N ALA A 424 11.13 -4.12 14.45
CA ALA A 424 10.05 -4.46 15.39
C ALA A 424 8.66 -4.19 14.81
N PHE A 425 7.65 -4.87 15.35
CA PHE A 425 6.25 -4.51 15.14
C PHE A 425 5.79 -3.56 16.23
N LEU A 426 5.26 -2.41 15.84
CA LEU A 426 4.56 -1.50 16.73
C LEU A 426 3.06 -1.79 16.65
N VAL A 427 2.46 -2.10 17.80
CA VAL A 427 1.07 -2.56 17.91
C VAL A 427 0.34 -1.69 18.91
N TYR A 428 -0.76 -1.10 18.49
CA TYR A 428 -1.74 -0.55 19.41
C TYR A 428 -2.66 -1.69 19.85
N ASN A 429 -2.48 -2.11 21.10
CA ASN A 429 -3.28 -3.10 21.78
C ASN A 429 -4.47 -2.40 22.43
N GLU A 430 -5.64 -2.53 21.82
CA GLU A 430 -6.88 -1.99 22.33
C GLU A 430 -7.40 -2.86 23.48
N GLN A 431 -7.51 -2.28 24.67
CA GLN A 431 -8.16 -2.92 25.81
C GLN A 431 -9.37 -2.07 26.20
N GLY A 432 -10.51 -2.72 26.41
CA GLY A 432 -11.75 -2.03 26.75
C GLY A 432 -11.59 -1.15 28.00
N GLY A 433 -12.38 -0.07 28.09
CA GLY A 433 -12.44 0.73 29.34
C GLY A 433 -11.33 1.78 29.54
N ASN A 434 -10.64 2.20 28.47
CA ASN A 434 -9.51 3.14 28.45
C ASN A 434 -8.13 2.56 28.85
N ASP A 435 -7.98 1.24 28.85
CA ASP A 435 -6.75 0.58 29.32
C ASP A 435 -5.84 0.15 28.15
N GLY A 436 -5.98 0.77 26.97
CA GLY A 436 -5.17 0.45 25.80
C GLY A 436 -3.68 0.71 26.01
N SER A 437 -2.85 0.02 25.24
CA SER A 437 -1.40 0.19 25.30
C SER A 437 -0.75 0.17 23.92
N LEU A 438 0.32 0.94 23.77
CA LEU A 438 1.19 0.87 22.61
C LEU A 438 2.39 0.00 22.98
N ILE A 439 2.57 -1.10 22.26
CA ILE A 439 3.63 -2.07 22.53
C ILE A 439 4.51 -2.29 21.29
N ALA A 440 5.78 -2.59 21.53
CA ALA A 440 6.73 -3.02 20.50
C ALA A 440 7.07 -4.50 20.69
N VAL A 441 7.00 -5.27 19.61
CA VAL A 441 7.30 -6.71 19.56
C VAL A 441 8.52 -6.92 18.67
N TYR A 442 9.59 -7.46 19.25
CA TYR A 442 10.85 -7.69 18.56
C TYR A 442 11.03 -9.18 18.21
N PRO A 443 11.32 -9.54 16.95
CA PRO A 443 11.74 -10.88 16.60
C PRO A 443 12.92 -11.35 17.45
N GLY A 444 12.91 -12.61 17.88
CA GLY A 444 13.95 -13.20 18.72
C GLY A 444 14.01 -12.71 20.18
N VAL A 445 13.15 -11.77 20.59
CA VAL A 445 13.09 -11.27 21.98
C VAL A 445 11.78 -11.67 22.63
N MET A 446 11.87 -12.21 23.84
CA MET A 446 10.69 -12.61 24.62
C MET A 446 10.16 -11.42 25.43
N GLY A 447 8.85 -11.23 25.41
CA GLY A 447 8.12 -10.12 26.00
C GLY A 447 7.91 -8.96 25.02
N ALA A 448 6.76 -8.29 25.14
CA ALA A 448 6.51 -7.03 24.45
C ALA A 448 7.05 -5.85 25.29
N GLN A 449 7.69 -4.88 24.64
CA GLN A 449 8.09 -3.63 25.29
C GLN A 449 6.90 -2.68 25.30
N ILE A 450 6.50 -2.20 26.47
CA ILE A 450 5.49 -1.15 26.59
C ILE A 450 6.12 0.19 26.21
N ILE A 451 5.54 0.86 25.22
CA ILE A 451 5.93 2.21 24.77
C ILE A 451 5.06 3.26 25.46
N ALA A 452 3.75 3.00 25.57
CA ALA A 452 2.80 3.84 26.28
C ALA A 452 1.63 3.01 26.84
N THR A 453 1.04 3.44 27.95
CA THR A 453 -0.12 2.81 28.62
C THR A 453 -1.26 3.81 28.73
N ASP A 454 -2.40 3.33 29.25
CA ASP A 454 -3.57 4.15 29.57
C ASP A 454 -4.04 4.92 28.34
N LEU A 455 -4.15 4.21 27.21
CA LEU A 455 -4.54 4.76 25.92
C LEU A 455 -6.02 4.49 25.63
N ARG A 456 -6.70 5.51 25.13
CA ARG A 456 -8.01 5.38 24.49
C ARG A 456 -7.91 5.10 23.00
N GLY A 457 -6.81 5.51 22.37
CA GLY A 457 -6.65 5.39 20.93
C GLY A 457 -5.25 5.75 20.47
N VAL A 458 -4.84 5.14 19.36
CA VAL A 458 -3.71 5.57 18.55
C VAL A 458 -4.24 5.85 17.15
N TYR A 459 -3.94 7.03 16.62
CA TYR A 459 -4.53 7.48 15.35
C TYR A 459 -3.60 7.26 14.17
N PHE A 460 -2.29 7.41 14.37
CA PHE A 460 -1.30 7.18 13.33
C PHE A 460 0.11 6.95 13.87
N TYR A 461 0.93 6.38 12.99
CA TYR A 461 2.38 6.36 13.09
C TYR A 461 2.97 7.04 11.88
N GLU A 462 3.99 7.86 12.08
CA GLU A 462 4.69 8.51 10.97
C GLU A 462 6.19 8.54 11.23
N GLN A 463 7.00 8.08 10.26
CA GLN A 463 8.44 8.17 10.35
C GLN A 463 8.94 9.49 9.77
N VAL A 464 9.68 10.26 10.58
CA VAL A 464 10.30 11.53 10.19
C VAL A 464 11.79 11.50 10.47
N GLY A 465 12.57 11.13 9.46
CA GLY A 465 14.00 10.93 9.63
C GLY A 465 14.27 9.74 10.56
N ASP A 466 15.04 9.98 11.62
CA ASP A 466 15.39 9.05 12.68
C ASP A 466 14.40 9.05 13.85
N GLN A 467 13.24 9.70 13.69
CA GLN A 467 12.20 9.77 14.70
C GLN A 467 10.90 9.14 14.20
N LEU A 468 10.17 8.54 15.13
CA LEU A 468 8.80 8.12 14.94
C LEU A 468 7.88 9.09 15.69
N VAL A 469 6.92 9.67 14.97
CA VAL A 469 5.87 10.52 15.53
C VAL A 469 4.61 9.69 15.67
N ILE A 470 3.99 9.73 16.86
CA ILE A 470 2.81 8.95 17.21
C ILE A 470 1.74 9.91 17.72
N SER A 471 0.55 9.87 17.13
CA SER A 471 -0.62 10.55 17.69
C SER A 471 -1.47 9.56 18.47
N LEU A 472 -1.72 9.90 19.73
CA LEU A 472 -2.52 9.07 20.61
C LEU A 472 -3.45 9.88 21.50
N ARG A 473 -4.42 9.17 22.09
CA ARG A 473 -5.35 9.68 23.09
C ARG A 473 -5.11 8.95 24.40
N THR A 474 -4.88 9.68 25.48
CA THR A 474 -4.70 9.11 26.82
C THR A 474 -6.02 9.02 27.59
N ALA A 475 -6.08 8.11 28.56
CA ALA A 475 -7.24 7.79 29.37
C ALA A 475 -7.41 8.67 30.61
N LEU A 476 -6.30 9.20 31.13
CA LEU A 476 -6.26 9.87 32.43
C LEU A 476 -7.25 11.06 32.50
N GLY A 477 -8.14 11.00 33.48
CA GLY A 477 -9.14 12.03 33.75
C GLY A 477 -8.47 13.33 34.21
N GLY A 478 -8.67 14.40 33.41
CA GLY A 478 -8.15 15.74 33.67
C GLY A 478 -6.97 16.08 32.75
N ASN A 479 -7.29 16.34 31.47
CA ASN A 479 -6.52 17.01 30.42
C ASN A 479 -4.98 17.03 30.51
N PRO A 480 -4.24 16.68 29.43
CA PRO A 480 -4.67 16.65 28.02
C PRO A 480 -5.12 15.28 27.49
N GLY A 481 -6.20 15.27 26.70
CA GLY A 481 -6.78 14.08 26.09
C GLY A 481 -5.98 13.54 24.90
N HIS A 482 -5.37 14.38 24.08
CA HIS A 482 -4.60 13.98 22.89
C HIS A 482 -3.13 14.42 22.98
N GLN A 483 -2.22 13.59 22.48
CA GLN A 483 -0.78 13.85 22.50
C GLN A 483 -0.12 13.47 21.18
N LEU A 484 0.86 14.29 20.77
CA LEU A 484 1.88 13.90 19.80
C LEU A 484 3.13 13.50 20.57
N LEU A 485 3.45 12.22 20.51
CA LEU A 485 4.69 11.66 21.05
C LEU A 485 5.73 11.54 19.96
N ILE A 486 6.99 11.68 20.36
CA ILE A 486 8.12 11.21 19.58
C ILE A 486 8.95 10.20 20.35
N ILE A 487 9.51 9.27 19.60
CA ILE A 487 10.52 8.31 20.02
C ILE A 487 11.51 8.17 18.87
N ASN A 488 12.73 7.71 19.14
CA ASN A 488 13.65 7.35 18.06
C ASN A 488 13.04 6.24 17.21
N SER A 489 13.36 6.19 15.91
CA SER A 489 12.83 5.19 14.99
C SER A 489 13.34 3.77 15.28
N ASP A 490 14.44 3.64 16.03
CA ASP A 490 14.91 2.37 16.60
C ASP A 490 14.15 1.96 17.88
N LEU A 491 13.16 2.76 18.28
CA LEU A 491 12.34 2.61 19.50
C LEU A 491 13.16 2.61 20.80
N THR A 492 14.38 3.15 20.75
CA THR A 492 15.23 3.35 21.92
C THR A 492 15.05 4.75 22.51
N GLY A 493 15.39 4.88 23.80
CA GLY A 493 15.35 6.16 24.50
C GLY A 493 13.95 6.53 25.03
N PRO A 494 13.86 7.64 25.77
CA PRO A 494 12.61 8.08 26.35
C PRO A 494 11.67 8.62 25.29
N THR A 495 10.37 8.32 25.42
CA THR A 495 9.33 9.03 24.70
C THR A 495 9.29 10.48 25.16
N LYS A 496 9.07 11.41 24.22
CA LYS A 496 8.90 12.84 24.51
C LYS A 496 7.57 13.31 23.95
N ILE A 497 6.79 13.98 24.77
CA ILE A 497 5.59 14.69 24.33
C ILE A 497 6.04 15.95 23.58
N LEU A 498 5.71 16.03 22.29
CA LEU A 498 5.89 17.21 21.47
C LEU A 498 4.78 18.23 21.65
N LEU A 499 3.55 17.72 21.71
CA LEU A 499 2.34 18.51 21.87
C LEU A 499 1.35 17.71 22.69
N ALA A 500 0.62 18.41 23.55
CA ALA A 500 -0.50 17.83 24.28
C ALA A 500 -1.67 18.83 24.22
N THR A 501 -2.86 18.35 23.88
CA THR A 501 -4.04 19.18 23.73
C THR A 501 -5.18 18.71 24.63
N ASP A 502 -5.87 19.71 25.16
CA ASP A 502 -6.90 19.61 26.19
C ASP A 502 -8.31 19.29 25.64
N GLY A 503 -8.41 18.95 24.35
CA GLY A 503 -9.70 18.75 23.66
C GLY A 503 -9.86 17.35 23.09
N GLU A 504 -11.08 17.01 22.65
CA GLU A 504 -11.35 15.85 21.78
C GLU A 504 -10.85 16.05 20.34
N GLN A 505 -9.98 17.03 20.12
CA GLN A 505 -9.46 17.36 18.82
C GLN A 505 -8.58 16.21 18.32
N MET A 506 -9.07 15.50 17.32
CA MET A 506 -8.27 14.50 16.62
C MET A 506 -7.11 15.19 15.90
N LEU A 507 -5.88 14.90 16.34
CA LEU A 507 -4.67 15.27 15.62
C LEU A 507 -4.46 14.22 14.52
N GLN A 508 -5.03 14.48 13.33
CA GLN A 508 -4.76 13.69 12.13
C GLN A 508 -3.64 14.37 11.33
N PRO A 509 -2.61 13.63 10.88
CA PRO A 509 -1.51 14.20 10.14
C PRO A 509 -1.96 14.37 8.69
N TYR A 510 -1.68 15.54 8.13
CA TYR A 510 -2.02 15.82 6.73
C TYR A 510 -0.79 16.03 5.87
N ALA A 511 0.33 16.46 6.46
CA ALA A 511 1.59 16.59 5.76
C ALA A 511 2.77 16.40 6.72
N VAL A 512 3.82 15.75 6.21
CA VAL A 512 4.98 15.36 7.01
C VAL A 512 6.23 15.80 6.28
N GLY A 513 6.98 16.69 6.91
CA GLY A 513 8.21 17.27 6.39
C GLY A 513 9.41 16.79 7.13
N ALA A 514 10.60 17.13 6.63
CA ALA A 514 11.86 16.67 7.21
C ALA A 514 12.04 17.01 8.70
N ARG A 515 11.33 18.04 9.21
CA ARG A 515 11.39 18.47 10.60
C ARG A 515 10.04 18.88 11.19
N TRP A 516 8.96 18.76 10.43
CA TRP A 516 7.67 19.33 10.80
C TRP A 516 6.58 18.31 10.54
N ILE A 517 5.68 18.15 11.49
CA ILE A 517 4.42 17.46 11.29
C ILE A 517 3.30 18.50 11.25
N VAL A 518 2.38 18.34 10.31
CA VAL A 518 1.25 19.24 10.09
C VAL A 518 -0.05 18.49 10.31
N PHE A 519 -0.96 19.10 11.05
CA PHE A 519 -2.27 18.55 11.39
C PHE A 519 -3.33 19.66 11.37
N VAL A 520 -4.58 19.26 11.21
CA VAL A 520 -5.73 20.17 11.36
C VAL A 520 -6.29 20.00 12.75
N GLU A 521 -6.51 21.12 13.41
CA GLU A 521 -7.21 21.20 14.68
C GLU A 521 -8.64 21.64 14.41
N SER A 522 -9.60 20.78 14.77
CA SER A 522 -11.03 21.08 14.64
C SER A 522 -11.64 21.20 16.05
N PRO A 523 -11.77 22.41 16.63
CA PRO A 523 -12.50 22.62 17.86
C PRO A 523 -14.00 22.35 17.66
N ASP A 524 -14.69 22.01 18.75
CA ASP A 524 -16.14 21.75 18.79
C ASP A 524 -17.01 22.88 18.20
N GLN A 525 -16.46 24.09 18.07
CA GLN A 525 -17.14 25.28 17.51
C GLN A 525 -17.00 25.44 15.99
N GLY A 526 -16.44 24.45 15.29
CA GLY A 526 -16.52 24.33 13.82
C GLY A 526 -15.52 25.19 13.01
N ILE A 527 -14.72 26.05 13.64
CA ILE A 527 -13.64 26.78 12.96
C ILE A 527 -12.36 25.98 13.04
N GLN A 528 -11.90 25.44 11.91
CA GLN A 528 -10.64 24.72 11.89
C GLN A 528 -9.43 25.67 11.95
N SER A 529 -8.31 25.18 12.48
CA SER A 529 -6.98 25.78 12.26
C SER A 529 -5.98 24.73 11.75
N ILE A 530 -4.97 25.16 11.00
CA ILE A 530 -3.83 24.30 10.67
C ILE A 530 -2.74 24.57 11.67
N SER A 531 -2.19 23.52 12.25
CA SER A 531 -1.08 23.61 13.19
C SER A 531 0.07 22.73 12.71
N ARG A 532 1.29 23.16 13.04
CA ARG A 532 2.51 22.41 12.76
C ARG A 532 3.44 22.42 13.96
N VAL A 533 4.08 21.28 14.20
CA VAL A 533 5.07 21.12 15.28
C VAL A 533 6.41 20.74 14.70
N ASN A 534 7.45 21.42 15.13
CA ASN A 534 8.82 21.07 14.81
C ASN A 534 9.25 19.88 15.68
N ILE A 535 9.61 18.76 15.05
CA ILE A 535 9.94 17.53 15.77
C ILE A 535 11.22 17.67 16.61
N THR A 536 12.15 18.53 16.19
CA THR A 536 13.46 18.67 16.85
C THR A 536 13.35 19.50 18.13
N ASN A 537 12.66 20.64 18.08
CA ASN A 537 12.63 21.59 19.20
C ASN A 537 11.25 21.77 19.83
N GLY A 538 10.19 21.15 19.29
CA GLY A 538 8.81 21.30 19.78
C GLY A 538 8.19 22.66 19.46
N ALA A 539 8.80 23.48 18.61
CA ALA A 539 8.22 24.75 18.19
C ALA A 539 6.87 24.49 17.54
N TYR A 540 5.83 25.11 18.10
CA TYR A 540 4.45 24.97 17.67
C TYR A 540 4.01 26.25 16.98
N GLU A 541 3.44 26.10 15.79
CA GLU A 541 2.92 27.22 15.01
C GLU A 541 1.50 26.89 14.55
N THR A 542 0.62 27.88 14.61
CA THR A 542 -0.77 27.75 14.15
C THR A 542 -1.07 28.82 13.12
N PHE A 543 -1.74 28.41 12.06
CA PHE A 543 -2.32 29.28 11.04
C PHE A 543 -3.84 29.26 11.19
N GLY A 544 -4.39 30.34 11.77
CA GLY A 544 -5.82 30.52 11.98
C GLY A 544 -6.32 31.74 11.23
N ILE A 545 -7.08 31.52 10.14
CA ILE A 545 -7.73 32.62 9.41
C ILE A 545 -9.26 32.51 9.35
N GLY A 546 -9.87 31.73 10.25
CA GLY A 546 -11.33 31.58 10.31
C GLY A 546 -11.89 30.88 9.07
N ALA A 547 -11.30 29.75 8.69
CA ALA A 547 -11.81 28.92 7.61
C ALA A 547 -12.94 28.01 8.11
N ASP A 548 -13.95 27.76 7.26
CA ASP A 548 -15.02 26.80 7.56
C ASP A 548 -14.44 25.37 7.57
N SER A 549 -13.55 25.10 6.62
CA SER A 549 -12.77 23.86 6.53
C SER A 549 -11.44 24.10 5.80
N PHE A 550 -10.44 23.28 6.11
CA PHE A 550 -9.29 23.09 5.21
C PHE A 550 -9.61 21.98 4.21
N GLY A 551 -9.19 22.19 2.97
CA GLY A 551 -9.46 21.25 1.87
C GLY A 551 -8.88 19.86 2.14
N LEU A 552 -9.45 18.86 1.45
CA LEU A 552 -9.16 17.43 1.66
C LEU A 552 -7.68 17.02 1.47
N VAL A 553 -6.86 17.84 0.79
CA VAL A 553 -5.46 17.53 0.53
C VAL A 553 -4.57 18.71 0.88
N MET A 554 -3.63 18.45 1.79
CA MET A 554 -2.48 19.30 2.08
C MET A 554 -1.21 18.53 1.74
N GLY A 555 -0.10 19.24 1.60
CA GLY A 555 1.15 18.63 1.20
C GLY A 555 2.30 19.61 1.23
N LEU A 556 3.50 19.07 1.09
CA LEU A 556 4.68 19.90 1.07
C LEU A 556 5.07 20.29 -0.34
N THR A 557 5.44 21.54 -0.49
CA THR A 557 6.03 22.05 -1.71
C THR A 557 7.44 21.48 -1.91
N PRO A 558 8.03 21.62 -3.11
CA PRO A 558 9.41 21.23 -3.36
C PRO A 558 10.43 21.86 -2.39
N SER A 559 10.21 23.12 -1.95
CA SER A 559 11.08 23.76 -0.96
C SER A 559 10.75 23.40 0.50
N GLY A 560 9.72 22.57 0.72
CA GLY A 560 9.32 22.07 2.05
C GLY A 560 8.38 23.01 2.81
N GLN A 561 7.74 23.96 2.12
CA GLN A 561 6.67 24.79 2.67
C GLN A 561 5.36 24.00 2.67
N LEU A 562 4.40 24.41 3.51
CA LEU A 562 3.09 23.77 3.51
C LEU A 562 2.19 24.42 2.46
N ALA A 563 1.67 23.64 1.51
CA ALA A 563 0.58 24.07 0.65
C ALA A 563 -0.75 23.46 1.14
N PHE A 564 -1.81 24.26 1.10
CA PHE A 564 -3.14 23.88 1.59
C PHE A 564 -4.25 24.66 0.91
N GLY A 565 -5.46 24.09 0.91
CA GLY A 565 -6.68 24.75 0.49
C GLY A 565 -7.48 25.25 1.69
N LEU A 566 -8.05 26.44 1.56
CA LEU A 566 -8.97 27.06 2.51
C LEU A 566 -10.35 27.09 1.87
N GLU A 567 -11.29 26.33 2.41
CA GLU A 567 -12.67 26.35 1.91
C GLU A 567 -13.48 27.41 2.65
N ARG A 568 -14.14 28.26 1.87
CA ARG A 568 -15.06 29.27 2.39
C ARG A 568 -16.17 29.55 1.38
N SER A 569 -17.41 29.44 1.83
CA SER A 569 -18.59 29.72 0.99
C SER A 569 -18.62 28.94 -0.34
N GLY A 570 -18.12 27.70 -0.35
CA GLY A 570 -18.10 26.82 -1.53
C GLY A 570 -16.96 27.04 -2.53
N PHE A 571 -16.00 27.93 -2.22
CA PHE A 571 -14.79 28.14 -3.01
C PHE A 571 -13.55 27.79 -2.20
N THR A 572 -12.48 27.38 -2.90
CA THR A 572 -11.18 27.09 -2.29
C THR A 572 -10.19 28.20 -2.59
N THR A 573 -9.63 28.82 -1.55
CA THR A 573 -8.44 29.67 -1.66
C THR A 573 -7.22 28.83 -1.38
N MET A 574 -6.32 28.69 -2.35
CA MET A 574 -5.06 27.97 -2.13
C MET A 574 -4.00 28.90 -1.56
N ALA A 575 -3.25 28.39 -0.59
CA ALA A 575 -2.20 29.14 0.08
C ALA A 575 -0.96 28.27 0.31
N ILE A 576 0.19 28.93 0.36
CA ILE A 576 1.47 28.34 0.75
C ILE A 576 1.92 29.06 2.01
N TRP A 577 2.14 28.31 3.09
CA TRP A 577 2.62 28.80 4.37
C TRP A 577 4.09 28.41 4.56
N PRO A 578 5.03 29.37 4.38
CA PRO A 578 6.45 29.14 4.58
C PRO A 578 6.74 28.75 6.02
N MET A 579 7.76 27.91 6.23
CA MET A 579 8.20 27.48 7.57
C MET A 579 8.80 28.66 8.36
N GLY A 580 8.40 28.83 9.62
CA GLY A 580 8.95 29.87 10.51
C GLY A 580 8.43 31.30 10.25
N THR A 581 7.41 31.48 9.42
CA THR A 581 6.77 32.78 9.18
C THR A 581 5.27 32.69 9.46
N PRO A 582 4.60 33.77 9.90
CA PRO A 582 3.13 33.77 10.08
C PRO A 582 2.37 34.12 8.79
N LEU A 583 3.07 34.50 7.71
CA LEU A 583 2.46 35.00 6.48
C LEU A 583 2.41 33.91 5.43
N ALA A 584 1.22 33.66 4.88
CA ALA A 584 1.02 32.74 3.76
C ALA A 584 0.98 33.50 2.42
N THR A 585 1.56 32.90 1.38
CA THR A 585 1.44 33.34 -0.02
C THR A 585 0.16 32.76 -0.60
N ILE A 586 -0.75 33.60 -1.06
CA ILE A 586 -2.00 33.17 -1.70
C ILE A 586 -1.75 32.86 -3.18
N LEU A 587 -2.23 31.72 -3.65
CA LEU A 587 -2.18 31.38 -5.08
C LEU A 587 -3.22 32.19 -5.84
N GLN A 588 -2.78 32.87 -6.89
CA GLN A 588 -3.65 33.71 -7.71
C GLN A 588 -4.45 32.84 -8.69
N MET A 589 -5.57 32.32 -8.20
CA MET A 589 -6.47 31.47 -8.99
C MET A 589 -7.91 32.00 -9.03
N PRO A 590 -8.68 31.67 -10.07
CA PRO A 590 -10.09 32.02 -10.13
C PRO A 590 -10.88 31.35 -8.99
N PRO A 591 -11.95 31.99 -8.48
CA PRO A 591 -12.86 31.36 -7.50
C PRO A 591 -13.40 30.04 -8.06
N SER A 592 -12.96 28.93 -7.46
CA SER A 592 -13.31 27.58 -7.88
C SER A 592 -13.15 26.60 -6.72
N LYS A 593 -13.74 25.41 -6.84
CA LYS A 593 -13.27 24.26 -6.06
C LYS A 593 -11.88 23.90 -6.52
N ALA A 594 -10.98 23.62 -5.59
CA ALA A 594 -9.65 23.17 -5.94
C ALA A 594 -9.09 22.23 -4.88
N THR A 595 -8.15 21.40 -5.29
CA THR A 595 -7.46 20.48 -4.40
C THR A 595 -5.98 20.42 -4.75
N LEU A 596 -5.12 20.44 -3.74
CA LEU A 596 -3.68 20.27 -3.94
C LEU A 596 -3.39 18.88 -4.51
N ILE A 597 -2.43 18.79 -5.44
CA ILE A 597 -1.91 17.51 -5.93
C ILE A 597 -0.41 17.46 -5.61
N PRO A 598 0.00 16.94 -4.44
CA PRO A 598 1.38 17.06 -4.01
C PRO A 598 2.31 16.18 -4.87
N GLY A 599 3.55 16.63 -5.04
CA GLY A 599 4.64 15.77 -5.51
C GLY A 599 5.38 15.08 -4.35
N LYS A 600 5.24 15.62 -3.14
CA LYS A 600 5.89 15.18 -1.91
C LYS A 600 4.85 15.05 -0.81
#